data_AF-A0A840YAB0-F1
#
_entry.id   AF-A0A840YAB0-F1
#
_cell.length_a   1.000
_cell.length_b   1.000
_cell.length_c   1.000
_cell.angle_alpha   90.00
_cell.angle_beta   90.00
_cell.angle_gamma   90.00
#
_symmetry.space_group_name_H-M   'P 1'
#
loop_
_entity.id
_entity.type
_entity.pdbx_description
1 polymer ?
#
loop_
_entity_poly.entity_id
_entity_poly.type
_entity_poly.pdbx_seq_one_letter_code
_entity_poly.pdbx_strand_id
1 'polypeptide(L)'
;MKVSSLATLLIASSFGAPLAASPATPDDCDLGEVQTIGELQAILSIRAVDAVRLAAAPSATTDRRLAQLVSSSAQFSSGGGDVGLPMGMGVDGLRALTKHMNAASFRYYGWDGIPTPVQDVCGVQKVKVEFIDATSRDAFPVTFTFEAGRIVAAGGWRRSLETGQIDRSRD
;
A
#
# COMPACT_ATOMS: atom_id res chain seq x y z
N MET A 1 20.10 -50.48 59.35
CA MET A 1 18.99 -49.51 59.13
C MET A 1 19.17 -48.87 57.77
N LYS A 2 18.04 -48.51 57.14
CA LYS A 2 17.81 -48.31 55.71
C LYS A 2 18.60 -47.17 55.05
N VAL A 3 18.89 -47.41 53.77
CA VAL A 3 19.40 -46.52 52.71
C VAL A 3 18.35 -45.46 52.35
N SER A 4 18.76 -44.23 52.00
CA SER A 4 17.98 -43.34 51.12
C SER A 4 18.91 -42.43 50.33
N SER A 5 19.15 -42.85 49.09
CA SER A 5 19.67 -42.01 48.01
C SER A 5 18.55 -41.12 47.48
N LEU A 6 18.76 -39.80 47.47
CA LEU A 6 17.97 -38.90 46.63
C LEU A 6 18.64 -38.78 45.26
N ALA A 7 17.97 -39.31 44.23
CA ALA A 7 18.34 -39.11 42.85
C ALA A 7 17.72 -37.79 42.34
N THR A 8 18.57 -36.83 41.98
CA THR A 8 18.17 -35.59 41.33
C THR A 8 17.89 -35.85 39.85
N LEU A 9 16.64 -35.67 39.43
CA LEU A 9 16.20 -35.76 38.03
C LEU A 9 16.53 -34.44 37.31
N LEU A 10 17.41 -34.46 36.31
CA LEU A 10 17.66 -33.34 35.39
C LEU A 10 16.71 -33.46 34.20
N ILE A 11 15.72 -32.56 34.13
CA ILE A 11 14.81 -32.43 32.98
C ILE A 11 15.52 -31.56 31.93
N ALA A 12 15.92 -32.14 30.82
CA ALA A 12 16.46 -31.42 29.67
C ALA A 12 15.30 -30.82 28.86
N SER A 13 15.13 -29.49 28.91
CA SER A 13 14.17 -28.76 28.08
C SER A 13 14.78 -28.49 26.71
N SER A 14 14.29 -29.18 25.68
CA SER A 14 14.62 -28.95 24.29
C SER A 14 14.01 -27.62 23.83
N PHE A 15 14.79 -26.53 23.85
CA PHE A 15 14.40 -25.28 23.20
C PHE A 15 14.49 -25.47 21.69
N GLY A 16 13.33 -25.65 21.04
CA GLY A 16 13.21 -25.58 19.59
C GLY A 16 13.65 -24.20 19.11
N ALA A 17 14.67 -24.15 18.24
CA ALA A 17 15.11 -22.90 17.63
C ALA A 17 13.96 -22.33 16.77
N PRO A 18 13.60 -21.04 16.90
CA PRO A 18 12.65 -20.42 16.00
C PRO A 18 13.24 -20.42 14.59
N LEU A 19 12.48 -20.92 13.62
CA LEU A 19 12.74 -20.70 12.20
C LEU A 19 12.74 -19.19 11.95
N ALA A 20 13.94 -18.63 11.79
CA ALA A 20 14.11 -17.26 11.33
C ALA A 20 13.51 -17.18 9.92
N ALA A 21 12.39 -16.46 9.79
CA ALA A 21 11.90 -16.06 8.48
C ALA A 21 12.96 -15.15 7.84
N SER A 22 13.49 -15.55 6.68
CA SER A 22 14.40 -14.69 5.93
C SER A 22 13.74 -13.32 5.69
N PRO A 23 14.42 -12.21 5.99
CA PRO A 23 13.94 -10.90 5.60
C PRO A 23 13.84 -10.87 4.07
N ALA A 24 12.71 -10.41 3.53
CA ALA A 24 12.56 -10.16 2.11
C ALA A 24 13.63 -9.14 1.68
N THR A 25 14.49 -9.53 0.74
CA THR A 25 15.53 -8.66 0.19
C THR A 25 14.89 -7.51 -0.61
N PRO A 26 15.29 -6.24 -0.41
CA PRO A 26 14.72 -5.09 -1.09
C PRO A 26 14.98 -4.96 -2.61
N ASP A 27 15.67 -5.91 -3.25
CA ASP A 27 16.32 -5.66 -4.54
C ASP A 27 15.60 -6.18 -5.79
N ASP A 28 14.45 -6.86 -5.66
CA ASP A 28 13.76 -7.40 -6.84
C ASP A 28 12.64 -6.47 -7.29
N CYS A 29 12.96 -5.65 -8.30
CA CYS A 29 11.99 -4.79 -8.96
C CYS A 29 10.95 -5.63 -9.72
N ASP A 30 9.83 -5.92 -9.04
CA ASP A 30 8.72 -6.69 -9.57
C ASP A 30 7.80 -5.82 -10.45
N LEU A 31 8.33 -5.27 -11.55
CA LEU A 31 7.57 -4.48 -12.53
C LEU A 31 7.64 -5.03 -13.96
N GLY A 32 8.48 -6.03 -14.21
CA GLY A 32 8.64 -6.65 -15.53
C GLY A 32 9.27 -5.72 -16.56
N GLU A 33 9.22 -6.12 -17.84
CA GLU A 33 9.65 -5.28 -18.96
C GLU A 33 8.57 -4.23 -19.26
N VAL A 34 8.86 -2.97 -18.96
CA VAL A 34 7.99 -1.82 -19.24
C VAL A 34 8.70 -0.91 -20.22
N GLN A 35 8.03 -0.49 -21.30
CA GLN A 35 8.67 0.27 -22.37
C GLN A 35 8.39 1.77 -22.28
N THR A 36 7.22 2.16 -21.77
CA THR A 36 6.78 3.55 -21.78
C THR A 36 6.41 4.06 -20.38
N ILE A 37 6.53 5.38 -20.18
CA ILE A 37 6.10 6.02 -18.93
C ILE A 37 4.59 5.83 -18.71
N GLY A 38 3.78 5.88 -19.77
CA GLY A 38 2.33 5.68 -19.68
C GLY A 38 1.96 4.29 -19.15
N GLU A 39 2.63 3.25 -19.67
CA GLU A 39 2.48 1.88 -19.19
C GLU A 39 2.91 1.74 -17.73
N LEU A 40 4.08 2.29 -17.36
CA LEU A 40 4.56 2.28 -15.98
C LEU A 40 3.56 2.94 -15.02
N GLN A 41 3.06 4.13 -15.37
CA GLN A 41 2.09 4.83 -14.54
C GLN A 41 0.77 4.07 -14.42
N ALA A 42 0.31 3.41 -15.48
CA ALA A 42 -0.90 2.58 -15.42
C ALA A 42 -0.71 1.39 -14.47
N ILE A 43 0.40 0.66 -14.59
CA ILE A 43 0.75 -0.47 -13.72
C ILE A 43 0.79 -0.03 -12.26
N LEU A 44 1.51 1.06 -11.97
CA LEU A 44 1.66 1.57 -10.60
C LEU A 44 0.36 2.14 -10.02
N SER A 45 -0.48 2.77 -10.85
CA SER A 45 -1.80 3.25 -10.43
C SER A 45 -2.71 2.11 -10.02
N ILE A 46 -2.75 1.03 -10.81
CA ILE A 46 -3.52 -0.18 -10.46
C ILE A 46 -2.93 -0.87 -9.23
N ARG A 47 -1.59 -0.96 -9.11
CA ARG A 47 -0.94 -1.51 -7.92
C ARG A 47 -1.29 -0.73 -6.65
N ALA A 48 -1.39 0.60 -6.72
CA ALA A 48 -1.87 1.42 -5.60
C ALA A 48 -3.31 1.10 -5.22
N VAL A 49 -4.21 0.95 -6.21
CA VAL A 49 -5.61 0.55 -5.99
C VAL A 49 -5.70 -0.83 -5.34
N ASP A 50 -4.93 -1.80 -5.82
CA ASP A 50 -4.92 -3.16 -5.28
C ASP A 50 -4.39 -3.18 -3.84
N ALA A 51 -3.36 -2.38 -3.53
CA ALA A 51 -2.89 -2.23 -2.15
C ALA A 51 -4.00 -1.68 -1.23
N VAL A 52 -4.76 -0.67 -1.68
CA VAL A 52 -5.90 -0.14 -0.91
C VAL A 52 -7.00 -1.19 -0.73
N ARG A 53 -7.34 -1.95 -1.78
CA ARG A 53 -8.33 -3.05 -1.71
C ARG A 53 -7.92 -4.13 -0.72
N LEU A 54 -6.67 -4.59 -0.78
CA LEU A 54 -6.13 -5.59 0.15
C LEU A 54 -6.13 -5.07 1.60
N ALA A 55 -5.82 -3.78 1.79
CA ALA A 55 -5.85 -3.14 3.08
C ALA A 55 -7.28 -3.01 3.67
N ALA A 56 -8.31 -2.94 2.82
CA ALA A 56 -9.71 -2.89 3.25
C ALA A 56 -10.26 -4.25 3.75
N ALA A 57 -9.64 -5.37 3.36
CA ALA A 57 -10.07 -6.73 3.71
C ALA A 57 -8.93 -7.53 4.38
N PRO A 58 -8.66 -7.31 5.69
CA PRO A 58 -7.59 -8.00 6.42
C PRO A 58 -7.80 -9.52 6.47
N SER A 59 -6.73 -10.25 6.15
CA SER A 59 -6.62 -11.71 6.29
C SER A 59 -5.14 -12.10 6.22
N ALA A 60 -4.78 -13.28 6.69
CA ALA A 60 -3.38 -13.75 6.61
C ALA A 60 -2.80 -13.75 5.17
N THR A 61 -3.65 -14.02 4.18
CA THR A 61 -3.25 -14.00 2.76
C THR A 61 -3.04 -12.57 2.25
N THR A 62 -3.96 -11.65 2.57
CA THR A 62 -3.84 -10.25 2.16
C THR A 62 -2.70 -9.54 2.88
N ASP A 63 -2.42 -9.91 4.14
CA ASP A 63 -1.27 -9.40 4.91
C ASP A 63 0.06 -9.74 4.23
N ARG A 64 0.24 -10.99 3.80
CA ARG A 64 1.46 -11.41 3.10
C ARG A 64 1.63 -10.65 1.79
N ARG A 65 0.55 -10.45 1.03
CA ARG A 65 0.60 -9.70 -0.23
C ARG A 65 0.88 -8.21 0.00
N LEU A 66 0.28 -7.60 1.01
CA LEU A 66 0.55 -6.21 1.38
C LEU A 66 2.00 -6.01 1.81
N ALA A 67 2.55 -6.93 2.58
CA ALA A 67 3.96 -6.89 2.98
C ALA A 67 4.92 -6.94 1.78
N GLN A 68 4.50 -7.50 0.64
CA GLN A 68 5.29 -7.43 -0.61
C GLN A 68 5.15 -6.07 -1.30
N LEU A 69 3.95 -5.48 -1.30
CA LEU A 69 3.65 -4.23 -2.00
C LEU A 69 4.07 -2.96 -1.25
N VAL A 70 4.20 -3.03 0.07
CA VAL A 70 4.43 -1.87 0.95
C VAL A 70 5.75 -2.04 1.69
N SER A 71 6.64 -1.05 1.61
CA SER A 71 7.84 -1.01 2.43
C SER A 71 7.48 -0.91 3.92
N SER A 72 8.22 -1.59 4.79
CA SER A 72 8.00 -1.51 6.25
C SER A 72 8.21 -0.10 6.80
N SER A 73 9.02 0.72 6.14
CA SER A 73 9.27 2.13 6.47
C SER A 73 8.35 3.10 5.73
N ALA A 74 7.39 2.60 4.94
CA ALA A 74 6.57 3.46 4.11
C ALA A 74 5.74 4.43 4.96
N GLN A 75 5.70 5.70 4.59
CA GLN A 75 5.00 6.73 5.39
C GLN A 75 3.65 7.10 4.78
N PHE A 76 2.63 7.18 5.63
CA PHE A 76 1.27 7.48 5.18
C PHE A 76 0.72 8.73 5.87
N SER A 77 0.00 9.56 5.11
CA SER A 77 -0.68 10.74 5.65
C SER A 77 -1.97 11.04 4.88
N SER A 78 -2.90 11.71 5.55
CA SER A 78 -4.07 12.32 4.94
C SER A 78 -4.29 13.69 5.57
N GLY A 79 -4.97 14.61 4.90
CA GLY A 79 -5.31 15.91 5.46
C GLY A 79 -6.67 16.41 5.01
N GLY A 80 -7.09 17.54 5.55
CA GLY A 80 -8.31 18.24 5.15
C GLY A 80 -8.33 19.64 5.73
N GLY A 81 -8.77 20.63 4.95
CA GLY A 81 -8.59 22.04 5.33
C GLY A 81 -7.11 22.35 5.52
N ASP A 82 -6.74 22.94 6.65
CA ASP A 82 -5.35 23.28 7.00
C ASP A 82 -4.65 22.23 7.88
N VAL A 83 -5.25 21.06 8.08
CA VAL A 83 -4.74 20.04 9.01
C VAL A 83 -4.22 18.83 8.23
N GLY A 84 -2.94 18.51 8.45
CA GLY A 84 -2.34 17.24 8.07
C GLY A 84 -2.41 16.24 9.22
N LEU A 85 -2.67 14.97 8.90
CA LEU A 85 -2.82 13.88 9.85
C LEU A 85 -1.92 12.70 9.43
N PRO A 86 -0.88 12.40 10.22
CA PRO A 86 -0.08 11.18 10.02
C PRO A 86 -0.95 9.94 10.19
N MET A 87 -0.85 8.99 9.26
CA MET A 87 -1.59 7.72 9.29
C MET A 87 -0.75 6.57 9.85
N GLY A 88 0.55 6.77 10.08
CA GLY A 88 1.48 5.74 10.55
C GLY A 88 2.41 5.25 9.44
N MET A 89 2.99 4.07 9.66
CA MET A 89 4.01 3.49 8.77
C MET A 89 3.64 2.07 8.31
N GLY A 90 4.22 1.65 7.19
CA GLY A 90 4.10 0.31 6.64
C GLY A 90 2.66 -0.09 6.34
N VAL A 91 2.36 -1.39 6.48
CA VAL A 91 1.03 -1.94 6.21
C VAL A 91 -0.04 -1.31 7.11
N ASP A 92 0.28 -1.07 8.39
CA ASP A 92 -0.68 -0.47 9.34
C ASP A 92 -1.02 0.97 8.94
N GLY A 93 -0.02 1.75 8.47
CA GLY A 93 -0.24 3.10 7.96
C GLY A 93 -1.14 3.12 6.72
N LEU A 94 -0.94 2.18 5.80
CA LEU A 94 -1.82 2.02 4.64
C LEU A 94 -3.25 1.64 5.07
N ARG A 95 -3.41 0.73 6.05
CA ARG A 95 -4.74 0.36 6.58
C ARG A 95 -5.45 1.54 7.21
N ALA A 96 -4.74 2.35 7.99
CA ALA A 96 -5.28 3.57 8.60
C ALA A 96 -5.74 4.56 7.53
N LEU A 97 -4.93 4.79 6.50
CA LEU A 97 -5.29 5.63 5.34
C LEU A 97 -6.53 5.08 4.62
N THR A 98 -6.56 3.79 4.29
CA THR A 98 -7.70 3.13 3.63
C THR A 98 -8.99 3.28 4.43
N LYS A 99 -8.94 3.03 5.74
CA LYS A 99 -10.09 3.21 6.62
C LYS A 99 -10.56 4.65 6.68
N HIS A 100 -9.62 5.61 6.71
CA HIS A 100 -9.93 7.03 6.73
C HIS A 100 -10.63 7.49 5.43
N MET A 101 -10.22 6.97 4.28
CA MET A 101 -10.83 7.32 2.99
C MET A 101 -12.22 6.70 2.78
N ASN A 102 -12.49 5.54 3.40
CA ASN A 102 -13.74 4.78 3.21
C ASN A 102 -14.17 4.66 1.74
N ALA A 103 -13.21 4.42 0.85
CA ALA A 103 -13.41 4.56 -0.58
C ALA A 103 -14.26 3.42 -1.17
N ALA A 104 -15.29 3.75 -1.97
CA ALA A 104 -16.03 2.78 -2.78
C ALA A 104 -15.57 2.73 -4.24
N SER A 105 -15.04 3.84 -4.75
CA SER A 105 -14.59 3.92 -6.13
C SER A 105 -13.29 4.70 -6.24
N PHE A 106 -12.65 4.61 -7.39
CA PHE A 106 -11.40 5.30 -7.68
C PHE A 106 -11.39 5.79 -9.12
N ARG A 107 -10.56 6.81 -9.39
CA ARG A 107 -10.14 7.17 -10.73
C ARG A 107 -8.67 7.57 -10.74
N TYR A 108 -8.02 7.41 -11.87
CA TYR A 108 -6.71 7.98 -12.15
C TYR A 108 -6.69 8.41 -13.61
N TYR A 109 -5.74 9.28 -13.97
CA TYR A 109 -5.59 9.77 -15.33
C TYR A 109 -4.42 9.04 -16.01
N GLY A 110 -4.65 8.59 -17.24
CA GLY A 110 -3.61 7.98 -18.06
C GLY A 110 -2.57 9.01 -18.53
N TRP A 111 -1.38 8.51 -18.87
CA TRP A 111 -0.29 9.26 -19.49
C TRP A 111 0.01 8.67 -20.87
N ASP A 112 -1.02 8.64 -21.71
CA ASP A 112 -1.08 7.92 -22.99
C ASP A 112 -0.96 8.84 -24.22
N GLY A 113 -0.84 10.16 -24.02
CA GLY A 113 -0.78 11.12 -25.13
C GLY A 113 0.50 11.03 -25.99
N ILE A 114 1.64 10.64 -25.40
CA ILE A 114 2.92 10.47 -26.11
C ILE A 114 3.65 9.25 -25.53
N PRO A 115 4.05 8.25 -26.35
CA PRO A 115 4.76 7.06 -25.90
C PRO A 115 6.22 7.39 -25.55
N THR A 116 6.41 8.02 -24.40
CA THR A 116 7.73 8.42 -23.91
C THR A 116 8.43 7.20 -23.32
N PRO A 117 9.66 6.85 -23.77
CA PRO A 117 10.41 5.73 -23.21
C PRO A 117 10.69 5.91 -21.72
N VAL A 118 10.58 4.82 -20.96
CA VAL A 118 11.02 4.80 -19.56
C VAL A 118 12.53 4.59 -19.48
N GLN A 119 13.21 5.39 -18.67
CA GLN A 119 14.68 5.29 -18.48
C GLN A 119 15.05 4.42 -17.28
N ASP A 120 14.24 4.49 -16.21
CA ASP A 120 14.43 3.71 -14.99
C ASP A 120 13.06 3.24 -14.49
N VAL A 121 12.76 1.97 -14.72
CA VAL A 121 11.50 1.32 -14.32
C VAL A 121 11.41 1.21 -12.79
N CYS A 122 12.54 1.09 -12.11
CA CYS A 122 12.63 0.71 -10.70
C CYS A 122 12.98 1.88 -9.79
N GLY A 123 13.34 3.02 -10.37
CA GLY A 123 13.56 4.27 -9.67
C GLY A 123 12.31 4.81 -8.98
N VAL A 124 12.46 6.00 -8.40
CA VAL A 124 11.36 6.64 -7.68
C VAL A 124 10.28 7.10 -8.67
N GLN A 125 9.08 6.55 -8.52
CA GLN A 125 7.91 6.88 -9.33
C GLN A 125 6.81 7.50 -8.48
N LYS A 126 6.04 8.43 -9.05
CA LYS A 126 4.87 9.01 -8.39
C LYS A 126 3.64 8.87 -9.26
N VAL A 127 2.58 8.34 -8.69
CA VAL A 127 1.26 8.26 -9.34
C VAL A 127 0.20 8.87 -8.44
N LYS A 128 -0.83 9.45 -9.06
CA LYS A 128 -1.96 10.03 -8.33
C LYS A 128 -3.21 9.22 -8.64
N VAL A 129 -3.82 8.69 -7.59
CA VAL A 129 -5.11 8.02 -7.64
C VAL A 129 -6.07 8.80 -6.76
N GLU A 130 -7.24 9.13 -7.29
CA GLU A 130 -8.31 9.73 -6.52
C GLU A 130 -9.28 8.65 -6.07
N PHE A 131 -9.45 8.54 -4.76
CA PHE A 131 -10.43 7.64 -4.15
C PHE A 131 -11.66 8.42 -3.71
N ILE A 132 -12.84 7.89 -3.98
CA ILE A 132 -14.12 8.54 -3.70
C ILE A 132 -14.81 7.75 -2.60
N ASP A 133 -15.16 8.43 -1.52
CA ASP A 133 -15.82 7.84 -0.34
C ASP A 133 -17.17 7.21 -0.75
N ALA A 134 -17.50 6.09 -0.12
CA ALA A 134 -18.72 5.33 -0.34
C ALA A 134 -20.00 6.06 0.10
N THR A 135 -19.88 6.90 1.13
CA THR A 135 -21.00 7.47 1.88
C THR A 135 -20.99 8.99 1.89
N SER A 136 -19.81 9.58 1.93
CA SER A 136 -19.64 11.03 1.87
C SER A 136 -19.39 11.47 0.43
N ARG A 137 -19.74 12.72 0.09
CA ARG A 137 -19.32 13.33 -1.18
C ARG A 137 -17.89 13.84 -1.07
N ASP A 138 -16.98 13.04 -0.51
CA ASP A 138 -15.57 13.39 -0.39
C ASP A 138 -14.72 12.59 -1.38
N ALA A 139 -13.71 13.26 -1.92
CA ALA A 139 -12.66 12.67 -2.74
C ALA A 139 -11.29 12.85 -2.05
N PHE A 140 -10.46 11.84 -2.19
CA PHE A 140 -9.11 11.75 -1.64
C PHE A 140 -8.13 11.56 -2.79
N PRO A 141 -7.64 12.63 -3.44
CA PRO A 141 -6.51 12.57 -4.34
C PRO A 141 -5.24 12.21 -3.57
N VAL A 142 -4.85 10.94 -3.65
CA VAL A 142 -3.66 10.40 -2.99
C VAL A 142 -2.53 10.27 -4.01
N THR A 143 -1.38 10.84 -3.67
CA THR A 143 -0.13 10.61 -4.40
C THR A 143 0.61 9.47 -3.72
N PHE A 144 0.81 8.37 -4.46
CA PHE A 144 1.67 7.27 -4.04
C PHE A 144 3.06 7.46 -4.61
N THR A 145 4.07 7.26 -3.77
CA THR A 145 5.47 7.19 -4.18
C THR A 145 5.89 5.73 -4.13
N PHE A 146 6.45 5.25 -5.24
CA PHE A 146 6.99 3.92 -5.41
C PHE A 146 8.51 3.99 -5.55
N GLU A 147 9.18 2.95 -5.07
CA GLU A 147 10.59 2.68 -5.30
C GLU A 147 10.75 1.16 -5.39
N ALA A 148 11.48 0.68 -6.39
CA ALA A 148 11.57 -0.74 -6.74
C ALA A 148 10.19 -1.43 -6.84
N GLY A 149 9.18 -0.70 -7.34
CA GLY A 149 7.81 -1.19 -7.47
C GLY A 149 7.03 -1.36 -6.15
N ARG A 150 7.58 -0.93 -5.01
CA ARG A 150 6.93 -0.98 -3.70
C ARG A 150 6.52 0.42 -3.24
N ILE A 151 5.41 0.52 -2.53
CA ILE A 151 4.95 1.79 -1.94
C ILE A 151 5.90 2.16 -0.81
N VAL A 152 6.52 3.33 -0.91
CA VAL A 152 7.39 3.94 0.12
C VAL A 152 6.76 5.16 0.77
N ALA A 153 5.75 5.76 0.14
CA ALA A 153 4.92 6.78 0.78
C ALA A 153 3.56 6.89 0.10
N ALA A 154 2.55 7.34 0.83
CA ALA A 154 1.34 7.87 0.23
C ALA A 154 0.76 9.02 1.05
N GLY A 155 0.32 10.07 0.35
CA GLY A 155 -0.23 11.27 0.97
C GLY A 155 -1.34 11.87 0.13
N GLY A 156 -2.43 12.25 0.77
CA GLY A 156 -3.55 12.88 0.09
C GLY A 156 -4.21 13.96 0.93
N TRP A 157 -5.05 14.77 0.28
CA TRP A 157 -5.84 15.80 0.95
C TRP A 157 -7.29 15.63 0.56
N ARG A 158 -8.15 15.38 1.55
CA ARG A 158 -9.60 15.28 1.38
C ARG A 158 -10.17 16.56 0.78
N ARG A 159 -11.09 16.40 -0.15
CA ARG A 159 -11.83 17.50 -0.81
C ARG A 159 -13.28 17.11 -0.94
N SER A 160 -14.17 18.10 -0.85
CA SER A 160 -15.56 17.90 -1.25
C SER A 160 -15.64 17.68 -2.76
N LEU A 161 -16.45 16.72 -3.18
CA LEU A 161 -16.67 16.30 -4.55
C LEU A 161 -18.08 16.69 -4.97
N GLU A 162 -18.17 17.63 -5.91
CA GLU A 162 -19.40 17.94 -6.61
C GLU A 162 -19.33 17.42 -8.04
N THR A 163 -20.37 16.72 -8.47
CA THR A 163 -20.48 16.15 -9.83
C THR A 163 -21.86 16.44 -10.40
N GLY A 164 -21.95 16.54 -11.73
CA GLY A 164 -23.18 16.82 -12.44
C GLY A 164 -23.09 16.42 -13.90
N GLN A 165 -24.24 16.24 -14.54
CA GLN A 165 -24.33 15.96 -15.98
C GLN A 165 -24.50 17.26 -16.76
N ILE A 166 -23.93 17.31 -17.97
CA ILE A 166 -24.22 18.38 -18.93
C ILE A 166 -25.33 17.86 -19.84
N ASP A 167 -26.48 18.53 -19.83
CA ASP A 167 -27.57 18.23 -20.76
C ASP A 167 -27.16 18.66 -22.18
N ARG A 168 -27.11 17.68 -23.10
CA ARG A 168 -26.78 17.87 -24.52
C ARG A 168 -28.01 17.77 -25.44
N SER A 169 -29.22 17.74 -24.89
CA SER A 169 -30.46 17.55 -25.65
C SER A 169 -31.05 18.83 -26.25
N ARG A 170 -30.36 19.97 -26.13
CA ARG A 170 -30.70 21.21 -26.83
C ARG A 170 -29.84 21.34 -28.09
N ASP A 171 -30.27 20.67 -29.15
CA ASP A 171 -30.04 21.07 -30.54
C ASP A 171 -31.30 20.76 -31.36
#